data_AF-A0A7K4HQF8-F1
#
_entry.id   AF-A0A7K4HQF8-F1
#
_cell.length_a   1.000
_cell.length_b   1.000
_cell.length_c   1.000
_cell.angle_alpha   90.00
_cell.angle_beta   90.00
_cell.angle_gamma   90.00
#
_symmetry.space_group_name_H-M   'P 1'
#
loop_
_entity.id
_entity.type
_entity.pdbx_description
1 polymer ?
#
loop_
_entity_poly.entity_id
_entity_poly.type
_entity_poly.pdbx_seq_one_letter_code
_entity_poly.pdbx_strand_id
1 'polypeptide(L)' 'MLTIHREICGYCGACVSVCPEGALELVDAYLTVDTGACIGCGLCTKACPLGALEVTDEE' A
#
# COMPACT_ATOMS: atom_id res chain seq x y z
N MET A 1 -3.19 9.57 -5.22
CA MET A 1 -2.49 8.31 -5.51
C MET A 1 -2.08 7.62 -4.21
N LEU A 2 -1.60 6.36 -4.23
CA LEU A 2 -1.06 5.70 -3.01
C LEU A 2 0.43 6.02 -2.85
N THR A 3 0.80 6.58 -1.70
CA THR A 3 2.17 6.88 -1.29
C THR A 3 2.68 5.86 -0.29
N ILE A 4 3.92 5.38 -0.48
CA ILE A 4 4.57 4.38 0.37
C ILE A 4 5.80 5.00 1.05
N HIS A 5 5.73 5.19 2.37
CA HIS A 5 6.85 5.66 3.18
C HIS A 5 7.81 4.49 3.48
N ARG A 6 8.76 4.27 2.58
CA ARG A 6 9.71 3.13 2.66
C ARG A 6 10.62 3.16 3.88
N GLU A 7 10.85 4.33 4.47
CA GLU A 7 11.60 4.48 5.72
C GLU A 7 10.84 3.94 6.94
N ILE A 8 9.51 3.86 6.87
CA ILE A 8 8.62 3.37 7.93
C ILE A 8 8.16 1.93 7.60
N CYS A 9 8.09 1.56 6.33
CA CYS A 9 7.60 0.26 5.89
C CYS A 9 8.49 -0.89 6.40
N GLY A 10 7.93 -1.75 7.24
CA GLY A 10 8.60 -2.97 7.72
C GLY A 10 8.46 -4.18 6.80
N TYR A 11 7.97 -4.01 5.56
CA TYR A 11 7.82 -5.08 4.56
C TYR A 11 7.08 -6.33 5.06
N CYS A 12 6.07 -6.16 5.92
CA CYS A 12 5.33 -7.27 6.51
C CYS A 12 4.27 -7.90 5.60
N GLY A 13 3.94 -7.23 4.47
CA GLY A 13 2.95 -7.72 3.50
C GLY A 13 1.48 -7.59 3.92
N ALA A 14 1.17 -7.00 5.08
CA ALA A 14 -0.22 -6.86 5.56
C ALA A 14 -1.13 -6.11 4.57
N CYS A 15 -0.58 -5.11 3.88
CA CYS A 15 -1.29 -4.33 2.87
C CYS A 15 -1.63 -5.12 1.60
N VAL A 16 -0.80 -6.09 1.23
CA VAL A 16 -1.02 -6.97 0.05
C VAL A 16 -2.24 -7.85 0.30
N SER A 17 -2.33 -8.46 1.48
CA SER A 17 -3.41 -9.38 1.84
C SER A 17 -4.79 -8.74 1.90
N VAL A 18 -4.88 -7.42 2.12
CA VAL A 18 -6.16 -6.70 2.21
C VAL A 18 -6.53 -5.96 0.93
N CYS A 19 -5.67 -5.96 -0.08
CA CYS A 19 -5.92 -5.23 -1.32
C CYS A 19 -6.94 -6.00 -2.18
N PRO A 20 -8.16 -5.49 -2.38
CA PRO A 20 -9.19 -6.21 -3.14
C PRO A 20 -8.84 -6.33 -4.62
N GLU A 21 -8.19 -5.31 -5.18
CA GLU A 21 -7.79 -5.27 -6.60
C GLU A 21 -6.46 -6.00 -6.87
N GLY A 22 -5.77 -6.49 -5.83
CA GLY A 22 -4.44 -7.07 -5.98
C GLY A 22 -3.38 -6.08 -6.49
N ALA A 23 -3.61 -4.77 -6.30
CA ALA A 23 -2.74 -3.70 -6.81
C ALA A 23 -1.40 -3.56 -6.05
N LEU A 24 -1.16 -4.33 -5.00
CA LEU A 24 0.04 -4.26 -4.17
C LEU A 24 0.80 -5.57 -4.27
N GLU A 25 2.10 -5.48 -4.54
CA GLU A 25 3.00 -6.63 -4.59
C GLU A 25 4.23 -6.39 -3.73
N LEU A 26 4.53 -7.34 -2.85
CA LEU A 26 5.73 -7.34 -2.02
C LEU A 26 6.71 -8.38 -2.57
N VAL A 27 7.87 -7.90 -3.03
CA VAL A 27 8.98 -8.74 -3.48
C VAL A 27 10.14 -8.53 -2.54
N ASP A 28 10.45 -9.56 -1.74
CA ASP A 28 11.49 -9.50 -0.69
C ASP A 28 11.24 -8.32 0.29
N ALA A 29 12.14 -7.34 0.36
CA ALA A 29 11.99 -6.11 1.13
C ALA A 29 11.62 -4.90 0.25
N TYR A 30 10.79 -5.09 -0.77
CA TYR A 30 10.35 -4.01 -1.65
C TYR A 30 8.86 -4.09 -1.97
N LEU A 31 8.10 -3.10 -1.51
CA LEU A 31 6.67 -2.96 -1.78
C LEU A 31 6.45 -2.10 -3.03
N THR A 32 5.66 -2.62 -3.96
CA THR A 32 5.26 -1.95 -5.20
C THR A 32 3.75 -1.79 -5.26
N VAL A 33 3.31 -0.76 -6.00
CA VAL A 33 1.89 -0.50 -6.27
C VAL A 33 1.67 -0.35 -7.76
N ASP A 34 0.69 -1.06 -8.29
CA ASP A 34 0.15 -0.85 -9.63
C ASP A 34 -0.88 0.30 -9.55
N THR A 35 -0.51 1.46 -10.06
CA THR A 35 -1.37 2.65 -10.07
C THR A 35 -2.54 2.54 -11.05
N GLY A 36 -2.49 1.63 -12.02
CA GLY A 36 -3.61 1.33 -12.92
C GLY A 36 -4.69 0.46 -12.27
N ALA A 37 -4.29 -0.42 -11.34
CA ALA A 37 -5.22 -1.25 -10.56
C ALA A 37 -5.64 -0.61 -9.23
N CYS A 38 -4.83 0.29 -8.66
CA CYS A 38 -5.13 0.93 -7.39
C CYS A 38 -6.30 1.91 -7.48
N ILE A 39 -7.44 1.55 -6.89
CA ILE A 39 -8.65 2.39 -6.85
C ILE A 39 -8.69 3.39 -5.68
N GLY A 40 -7.61 3.54 -4.90
CA GLY A 40 -7.58 4.47 -3.77
C GLY A 40 -8.50 4.13 -2.60
N CYS A 41 -8.92 2.87 -2.42
CA CYS A 41 -9.90 2.50 -1.38
C CYS A 41 -9.46 2.70 0.09
N GLY A 42 -8.17 2.89 0.35
CA GLY A 42 -7.64 3.13 1.70
C GLY A 42 -7.69 1.93 2.66
N LEU A 43 -7.90 0.70 2.17
CA LEU A 43 -7.84 -0.49 3.02
C LEU A 43 -6.40 -0.79 3.49
N CYS A 44 -5.44 -0.61 2.60
CA CYS A 44 -4.02 -0.83 2.88
C CYS A 44 -3.48 0.10 3.98
N THR A 45 -3.94 1.36 4.04
CA THR A 45 -3.54 2.32 5.08
C THR A 45 -4.06 1.90 6.45
N LYS A 46 -5.33 1.48 6.54
CA LYS A 46 -5.93 0.94 7.78
C LYS A 46 -5.27 -0.35 8.25
N ALA A 47 -4.84 -1.20 7.32
CA ALA A 47 -4.19 -2.48 7.65
C ALA A 47 -2.72 -2.32 8.03
N CYS A 48 -2.09 -1.18 7.74
CA CYS A 48 -0.68 -0.97 8.04
C CYS A 48 -0.48 -0.64 9.54
N PRO A 49 0.14 -1.53 10.34
CA PRO A 49 0.33 -1.28 11.76
C PRO A 49 1.36 -0.17 12.04
N LEU A 50 2.23 0.11 11.06
CA LEU A 50 3.28 1.13 11.16
C LEU A 50 2.84 2.49 10.60
N GLY A 51 1.66 2.58 9.97
CA GLY A 51 1.20 3.81 9.32
C GLY A 51 2.08 4.24 8.14
N ALA A 52 2.74 3.31 7.46
CA ALA A 52 3.69 3.59 6.38
C ALA A 52 3.04 3.92 5.02
N LEU A 53 1.71 3.95 4.94
CA LEU A 53 0.95 4.10 3.71
C LEU A 53 0.01 5.28 3.83
N GLU A 54 -0.09 6.08 2.77
CA GLU A 54 -1.00 7.22 2.68
C GLU A 54 -1.73 7.19 1.33
N VAL A 55 -3.06 7.30 1.35
CA VAL A 55 -3.84 7.54 0.12
C VAL A 55 -4.11 9.04 0.06
N THR A 56 -3.63 9.67 -0.99
CA THR A 56 -3.96 11.06 -1.30
C THR A 56 -5.03 11.10 -2.39
N ASP A 57 -6.07 11.88 -2.17
CA ASP A 57 -6.98 12.30 -3.23
C ASP A 57 -6.38 13.58 -3.82
N GLU A 58 -5.71 13.47 -4.96
CA GLU A 58 -5.44 14.65 -5.77
C GLU A 58 -6.78 15.01 -6.42
N GLU A 59 -7.43 16.08 -5.94
CA GLU A 59 -8.58 16.72 -6.60
C GLU A 59 -8.19 17.31 -7.96
#